data_AF-A0AAN9ILV2-F1
#
_entry.id   AF-A0AAN9ILV2-F1
#
_cell.length_a   1.000
_cell.length_b   1.000
_cell.length_c   1.000
_cell.angle_alpha   90.00
_cell.angle_beta   90.00
_cell.angle_gamma   90.00
#
_symmetry.space_group_name_H-M   'P 1'
#
loop_
_entity.id
_entity.type
_entity.pdbx_description
1 polymer ?
#
loop_
_entity_poly.entity_id
_entity_poly.type
_entity_poly.pdbx_seq_one_letter_code
_entity_poly.pdbx_strand_id
1 'polypeptide(L)'
;MERQGATSGRARAPLSSLKFRSDSNASGSDVGNNQGPECNSVIEFMKEDVEALLNEKRKKADLFDNKKKQEQMADYIKRLKLCVRWYIKVEEGYVQEKEKLQSELESVEKKCSDTDTICDVLTVLSRTSCYAFFYAALLCHQQQRSRWKKKTEELNETISDLRKTISSLEERIVKEESDKLVRMQLIVIKKKRKPAEKDRDDKSAELDKVLDQKSVAEQKAISNEDLYKRS
;
A
#
# COMPACT_ATOMS: atom_id res chain seq x y z
N MET A 1 -71.98 -12.71 23.61
CA MET A 1 -72.58 -13.42 24.76
C MET A 1 -71.46 -13.59 25.79
N GLU A 2 -71.47 -12.81 26.89
CA GLU A 2 -72.14 -13.17 28.16
C GLU A 2 -71.64 -14.54 28.68
N ARG A 3 -71.12 -14.75 29.89
CA ARG A 3 -71.39 -14.20 31.24
C ARG A 3 -70.34 -14.77 32.23
N GLN A 4 -69.81 -13.99 33.17
CA GLN A 4 -70.12 -13.94 34.63
C GLN A 4 -69.69 -15.12 35.54
N GLY A 5 -69.12 -14.73 36.69
CA GLY A 5 -69.21 -15.40 38.01
C GLY A 5 -68.16 -16.48 38.31
N ALA A 6 -67.69 -16.74 39.53
CA ALA A 6 -67.73 -16.10 40.84
C ALA A 6 -66.84 -16.96 41.77
N THR A 7 -66.15 -16.31 42.73
CA THR A 7 -65.74 -16.79 44.07
C THR A 7 -65.04 -18.15 44.24
N SER A 8 -63.85 -18.15 44.87
CA SER A 8 -63.61 -19.00 46.06
C SER A 8 -62.37 -18.52 46.82
N GLY A 9 -62.57 -18.11 48.08
CA GLY A 9 -61.49 -17.74 48.99
C GLY A 9 -60.65 -18.94 49.43
N ARG A 10 -59.41 -18.67 49.82
CA ARG A 10 -58.65 -19.56 50.70
C ARG A 10 -58.02 -18.74 51.81
N ALA A 11 -58.45 -19.08 53.02
CA ALA A 11 -58.07 -18.45 54.27
C ALA A 11 -56.55 -18.47 54.50
N ARG A 12 -56.04 -17.40 55.14
CA ARG A 12 -54.67 -17.30 55.64
C ARG A 12 -54.49 -18.27 56.81
N ALA A 13 -53.44 -19.10 56.74
CA ALA A 13 -52.94 -19.83 57.90
C ALA A 13 -52.27 -18.85 58.89
N PRO A 14 -52.38 -19.08 60.21
CA PRO A 14 -51.68 -18.27 61.21
C PRO A 14 -50.17 -18.50 61.11
N LEU A 15 -49.41 -17.40 61.03
CA LEU A 15 -47.94 -17.41 61.06
C LEU A 15 -47.46 -17.68 62.49
N SER A 16 -47.45 -18.95 62.89
CA SER A 16 -46.66 -19.42 64.02
C SER A 16 -45.50 -20.24 63.48
N SER A 17 -44.30 -19.65 63.46
CA SER A 17 -42.96 -20.27 63.51
C SER A 17 -41.92 -19.40 62.79
N LEU A 18 -41.59 -18.23 63.35
CA LEU A 18 -40.31 -17.58 63.06
C LEU A 18 -39.20 -18.44 63.68
N LYS A 19 -38.53 -19.23 62.84
CA LYS A 19 -37.37 -20.05 63.19
C LYS A 19 -36.20 -19.12 63.47
N PHE A 20 -35.86 -18.93 64.74
CA PHE A 20 -34.55 -18.44 65.14
C PHE A 20 -33.51 -19.50 64.75
N ARG A 21 -32.59 -19.16 63.85
CA ARG A 21 -31.30 -19.85 63.73
C ARG A 21 -30.23 -18.84 64.13
N SER A 22 -29.59 -19.10 65.26
CA SER A 22 -28.36 -18.42 65.68
C SER A 22 -27.21 -19.36 65.38
N ASP A 23 -26.32 -18.94 64.49
CA ASP A 23 -24.98 -19.52 64.37
C ASP A 23 -23.96 -18.38 64.58
N SER A 24 -23.10 -18.61 65.56
CA SER A 24 -22.03 -17.72 66.01
C SER A 24 -20.69 -18.14 65.40
N ASN A 25 -19.92 -17.17 64.87
CA ASN A 25 -18.43 -17.11 64.76
C ASN A 25 -18.06 -16.12 63.63
N ALA A 26 -16.99 -15.32 63.63
CA ALA A 26 -15.96 -14.95 64.61
C ALA A 26 -15.21 -13.71 64.06
N SER A 27 -14.73 -12.88 64.99
CA SER A 27 -13.54 -11.99 65.01
C SER A 27 -13.13 -11.06 63.84
N GLY A 28 -12.86 -9.80 64.20
CA GLY A 28 -11.90 -8.91 63.54
C GLY A 28 -12.01 -7.42 63.95
N SER A 29 -11.10 -6.96 64.82
CA SER A 29 -10.84 -5.58 65.31
C SER A 29 -10.71 -4.51 64.20
N ASP A 30 -10.96 -3.20 64.37
CA ASP A 30 -10.29 -2.24 65.28
C ASP A 30 -11.04 -0.86 65.34
N VAL A 31 -10.63 -0.02 66.28
CA VAL A 31 -11.32 1.04 67.03
C VAL A 31 -11.53 2.40 66.33
N GLY A 32 -12.71 3.00 66.55
CA GLY A 32 -13.00 4.43 66.40
C GLY A 32 -14.22 4.84 67.24
N ASN A 33 -13.98 5.42 68.41
CA ASN A 33 -14.94 5.67 69.49
C ASN A 33 -15.86 6.87 69.22
N ASN A 34 -17.19 6.68 69.32
CA ASN A 34 -18.15 7.65 69.87
C ASN A 34 -19.51 6.97 70.18
N GLN A 35 -19.70 6.68 71.47
CA GLN A 35 -20.96 6.72 72.22
C GLN A 35 -22.22 6.00 71.67
N GLY A 36 -22.49 4.81 72.22
CA GLY A 36 -23.86 4.41 72.60
C GLY A 36 -24.45 3.23 71.81
N PRO A 37 -25.02 2.21 72.49
CA PRO A 37 -25.14 0.86 71.97
C PRO A 37 -26.52 0.63 71.36
N GLU A 38 -26.58 0.36 70.07
CA GLU A 38 -27.79 -0.22 69.50
C GLU A 38 -27.35 -1.43 68.66
N CYS A 39 -27.70 -2.59 69.18
CA CYS A 39 -27.65 -3.87 68.50
C CYS A 39 -28.48 -3.76 67.21
N ASN A 40 -27.86 -3.22 66.15
CA ASN A 40 -28.43 -3.15 64.82
C ASN A 40 -28.32 -4.54 64.20
N SER A 41 -29.23 -5.42 64.61
CA SER A 41 -29.68 -6.50 63.74
C SER A 41 -29.89 -5.87 62.36
N VAL A 42 -29.14 -6.33 61.36
CA VAL A 42 -29.40 -6.05 59.95
C VAL A 42 -30.76 -6.69 59.66
N ILE A 43 -31.82 -5.92 59.92
CA ILE A 43 -33.14 -6.24 59.43
C ILE A 43 -33.09 -5.84 57.96
N GLU A 44 -32.79 -6.82 57.10
CA GLU A 44 -33.15 -6.72 55.69
C GLU A 44 -34.67 -6.66 55.63
N PHE A 45 -35.20 -5.43 55.54
CA PHE A 45 -36.58 -5.27 55.14
C PHE A 45 -36.67 -5.77 53.69
N MET A 46 -37.34 -6.88 53.47
CA MET A 46 -37.71 -7.23 52.11
C MET A 46 -38.83 -6.30 51.64
N LYS A 47 -38.94 -6.09 50.33
CA LYS A 47 -39.99 -5.25 49.72
C LYS A 47 -41.39 -5.65 50.23
N GLU A 48 -41.57 -6.94 50.48
CA GLU A 48 -42.76 -7.57 51.03
C GLU A 48 -43.03 -7.17 52.49
N ASP A 49 -42.01 -6.97 53.31
CA ASP A 49 -42.14 -6.55 54.72
C ASP A 49 -42.55 -5.08 54.84
N VAL A 50 -42.01 -4.23 53.95
CA VAL A 50 -42.42 -2.82 53.82
C VAL A 50 -43.88 -2.73 53.40
N GLU A 51 -44.27 -3.52 52.40
CA GLU A 51 -45.64 -3.53 51.86
C GLU A 51 -46.64 -4.09 52.89
N ALA A 52 -46.26 -5.11 53.65
CA ALA A 52 -47.06 -5.63 54.76
C ALA A 52 -47.23 -4.60 55.88
N LEU A 53 -46.16 -3.85 56.20
CA LEU A 53 -46.21 -2.78 57.19
C LEU A 53 -47.15 -1.65 56.76
N LEU A 54 -47.09 -1.20 55.51
CA LEU A 54 -47.96 -0.13 55.01
C LEU A 54 -49.44 -0.55 54.90
N ASN A 55 -49.71 -1.84 54.68
CA ASN A 55 -51.07 -2.38 54.53
C ASN A 55 -51.72 -2.83 55.85
N GLU A 56 -51.06 -2.63 56.99
CA GLU A 56 -51.56 -3.03 58.31
C GLU A 56 -52.74 -2.12 58.75
N LYS A 57 -53.97 -2.48 58.35
CA LYS A 57 -55.20 -1.80 58.80
C LYS A 57 -55.56 -2.22 60.23
N ARG A 58 -55.72 -1.25 61.15
CA ARG A 58 -56.18 -1.50 62.53
C ARG A 58 -57.59 -2.09 62.53
N LYS A 59 -57.82 -3.19 63.26
CA LYS A 59 -59.17 -3.73 63.48
C LYS A 59 -60.01 -2.70 64.25
N LYS A 60 -61.18 -2.35 63.72
CA LYS A 60 -62.17 -1.49 64.38
C LYS A 60 -62.88 -2.33 65.44
N ALA A 61 -62.39 -2.36 66.68
CA ALA A 61 -63.08 -3.07 67.77
C ALA A 61 -62.96 -2.38 69.13
N ASP A 62 -64.08 -2.51 69.83
CA ASP A 62 -64.64 -2.02 71.10
C ASP A 62 -64.04 -0.83 71.88
N LEU A 63 -64.94 -0.09 72.54
CA LEU A 63 -64.73 1.23 73.13
C LEU A 63 -63.89 1.26 74.43
N PHE A 64 -63.31 0.13 74.89
CA PHE A 64 -62.74 0.08 76.24
C PHE A 64 -61.36 -0.61 76.41
N ASP A 65 -60.41 -0.36 75.49
CA ASP A 65 -59.02 -0.84 75.64
C ASP A 65 -57.98 0.15 75.06
N ASN A 66 -58.07 1.43 75.47
CA ASN A 66 -57.27 2.54 74.93
C ASN A 66 -55.75 2.33 75.14
N LYS A 67 -55.35 1.68 76.23
CA LYS A 67 -53.94 1.39 76.54
C LYS A 67 -53.29 0.49 75.47
N LYS A 68 -54.00 -0.58 75.07
CA LYS A 68 -53.55 -1.50 74.01
C LYS A 68 -53.49 -0.84 72.63
N LYS A 69 -54.43 0.06 72.32
CA LYS A 69 -54.43 0.85 71.08
C LYS A 69 -53.25 1.82 71.01
N GLN A 70 -52.88 2.43 72.14
CA GLN A 70 -51.73 3.32 72.26
C GLN A 70 -50.42 2.56 72.05
N GLU A 71 -50.28 1.38 72.67
CA GLU A 71 -49.11 0.51 72.52
C GLU A 71 -48.94 0.01 71.08
N GLN A 72 -50.04 -0.39 70.43
CA GLN A 72 -50.03 -0.75 69.00
C GLN A 72 -49.61 0.42 68.09
N MET A 73 -50.04 1.65 68.38
CA MET A 73 -49.57 2.81 67.61
C MET A 73 -48.10 3.10 67.84
N ALA A 74 -47.63 3.00 69.08
CA ALA A 74 -46.23 3.19 69.40
C ALA A 74 -45.35 2.20 68.62
N ASP A 75 -45.76 0.93 68.56
CA ASP A 75 -45.02 -0.10 67.84
C ASP A 75 -45.12 0.03 66.31
N TYR A 76 -46.27 0.45 65.77
CA TYR A 76 -46.40 0.79 64.35
C TYR A 76 -45.49 1.95 63.95
N ILE A 77 -45.43 3.01 64.77
CA ILE A 77 -44.56 4.17 64.55
C ILE A 77 -43.08 3.76 64.60
N LYS A 78 -42.68 2.90 65.55
CA LYS A 78 -41.30 2.39 65.64
C LYS A 78 -40.92 1.61 64.38
N ARG A 79 -41.80 0.72 63.91
CA ARG A 79 -41.57 -0.07 62.68
C ARG A 79 -41.48 0.82 61.45
N LEU A 80 -42.34 1.83 61.32
CA LEU A 80 -42.24 2.82 60.22
C LEU A 80 -40.91 3.59 60.26
N LYS A 81 -40.45 4.03 61.43
CA LYS A 81 -39.15 4.72 61.57
C LYS A 81 -37.97 3.82 61.19
N LEU A 82 -38.04 2.52 61.46
CA LEU A 82 -37.01 1.57 61.01
C LEU A 82 -37.05 1.41 59.48
N CYS A 83 -38.24 1.27 58.89
CA CYS A 83 -38.41 1.19 57.44
C CYS A 83 -37.85 2.43 56.71
N VAL A 84 -38.11 3.64 57.23
CA VAL A 84 -37.56 4.88 56.64
C VAL A 84 -36.02 4.89 56.71
N ARG A 85 -35.43 4.53 57.86
CA ARG A 85 -33.97 4.45 58.01
C ARG A 85 -33.33 3.43 57.07
N TRP A 86 -34.01 2.30 56.85
CA TRP A 86 -33.57 1.30 55.88
C TRP A 86 -33.59 1.84 54.46
N TYR A 87 -34.68 2.51 54.04
CA TYR A 87 -34.75 3.12 52.70
C TYR A 87 -33.66 4.17 52.47
N ILE A 88 -33.40 5.03 53.47
CA ILE A 88 -32.32 6.02 53.39
C ILE A 88 -30.96 5.33 53.15
N LYS A 89 -30.68 4.25 53.89
CA LYS A 89 -29.42 3.51 53.74
C LYS A 89 -29.31 2.79 52.39
N VAL A 90 -30.42 2.26 51.87
CA VAL A 90 -30.47 1.63 50.55
C VAL A 90 -30.24 2.67 49.45
N GLU A 91 -30.87 3.84 49.56
CA GLU A 91 -30.69 4.97 48.65
C GLU A 91 -29.24 5.47 48.66
N GLU A 92 -28.63 5.63 49.84
CA GLU A 92 -27.19 5.95 49.99
C GLU A 92 -26.31 4.93 49.27
N GLY A 93 -26.62 3.63 49.37
CA GLY A 93 -25.91 2.56 48.66
C GLY A 93 -26.00 2.70 47.14
N TYR A 94 -27.19 2.97 46.60
CA TYR A 94 -27.37 3.20 45.16
C TYR A 94 -26.64 4.46 44.67
N VAL A 95 -26.61 5.53 45.47
CA VAL A 95 -25.88 6.76 45.15
C VAL A 95 -24.37 6.48 45.06
N GLN A 96 -23.80 5.75 46.04
CA GLN A 96 -22.39 5.38 46.03
C GLN A 96 -22.02 4.50 44.82
N GLU A 97 -22.86 3.52 44.47
CA GLU A 97 -22.64 2.66 43.32
C GLU A 97 -22.65 3.48 42.00
N LYS A 98 -23.58 4.42 41.88
CA LYS A 98 -23.65 5.33 40.73
C LYS A 98 -22.38 6.18 40.59
N GLU A 99 -21.88 6.77 41.68
CA GLU A 99 -20.66 7.60 41.67
C GLU A 99 -19.42 6.78 41.27
N LYS A 100 -19.34 5.53 41.75
CA LYS A 100 -18.27 4.60 41.37
C LYS A 100 -18.33 4.26 39.87
N LEU A 101 -19.50 3.86 39.36
CA LEU A 101 -19.69 3.56 37.95
C LEU A 101 -19.41 4.77 37.06
N GLN A 102 -19.78 5.98 37.50
CA GLN A 102 -19.50 7.21 36.79
C GLN A 102 -18.00 7.51 36.71
N SER A 103 -17.26 7.30 37.80
CA SER A 103 -15.79 7.46 37.82
C SER A 103 -15.08 6.44 36.93
N GLU A 104 -15.56 5.19 36.90
CA GLU A 104 -15.05 4.15 36.01
C GLU A 104 -15.30 4.50 34.54
N LEU A 105 -16.49 5.01 34.20
CA LEU A 105 -16.83 5.44 32.85
C LEU A 105 -15.92 6.58 32.36
N GLU A 106 -15.74 7.63 33.17
CA GLU A 106 -14.87 8.77 32.84
C GLU A 106 -13.40 8.33 32.66
N SER A 107 -12.93 7.37 33.48
CA SER A 107 -11.60 6.78 33.32
C SER A 107 -11.43 6.03 32.00
N VAL A 108 -12.47 5.32 31.54
CA VAL A 108 -12.44 4.58 30.26
C VAL A 108 -12.52 5.54 29.07
N GLU A 109 -13.38 6.55 29.12
CA GLU A 109 -13.54 7.55 28.06
C GLU A 109 -12.23 8.30 27.77
N LYS A 110 -11.51 8.67 28.84
CA LYS A 110 -10.18 9.30 28.72
C LYS A 110 -9.18 8.39 27.99
N LYS A 111 -9.15 7.09 28.32
CA LYS A 111 -8.27 6.11 27.66
C LYS A 111 -8.61 5.92 26.18
N CYS A 112 -9.90 5.99 25.81
CA CYS A 112 -10.35 5.90 24.43
C CYS A 112 -9.86 7.10 23.60
N SER A 113 -9.94 8.30 24.18
CA SER A 113 -9.48 9.54 23.54
C SER A 113 -7.98 9.51 23.24
N ASP A 114 -7.17 9.00 24.17
CA ASP A 114 -5.73 8.85 23.99
C ASP A 114 -5.39 7.84 22.87
N THR A 115 -6.13 6.74 22.76
CA THR A 115 -5.92 5.74 21.69
C THR A 115 -6.31 6.26 20.30
N ASP A 116 -7.37 7.07 20.19
CA ASP A 116 -7.82 7.63 18.91
C ASP A 116 -6.79 8.61 18.33
N THR A 117 -6.18 9.46 19.18
CA THR A 117 -5.12 10.38 18.74
C THR A 117 -3.86 9.65 18.24
N ILE A 118 -3.50 8.52 18.85
CA ILE A 118 -2.38 7.68 18.41
C ILE A 118 -2.68 7.06 17.04
N CYS A 119 -3.91 6.57 16.82
CA CYS A 119 -4.34 6.01 15.54
C CYS A 119 -4.27 7.03 14.39
N ASP A 120 -4.65 8.29 14.64
CA ASP A 120 -4.58 9.37 13.65
C ASP A 120 -3.14 9.71 13.27
N VAL A 121 -2.24 9.84 14.26
CA VAL A 121 -0.82 10.12 14.03
C VAL A 121 -0.16 9.01 13.23
N LEU A 122 -0.41 7.73 13.58
CA LEU A 122 0.12 6.58 12.84
C LEU A 122 -0.37 6.53 11.40
N THR A 123 -1.63 6.89 11.15
CA THR A 123 -2.21 6.94 9.80
C THR A 123 -1.55 8.03 8.96
N VAL A 124 -1.33 9.22 9.53
CA VAL A 124 -0.64 10.33 8.85
C VAL A 124 0.82 9.97 8.55
N LEU A 125 1.55 9.37 9.51
CA LEU A 125 2.94 8.92 9.30
C LEU A 125 3.05 7.80 8.26
N SER A 126 2.12 6.86 8.25
CA SER A 126 2.05 5.81 7.22
C SER A 126 1.79 6.43 5.84
N ARG A 127 0.88 7.42 5.75
CA ARG A 127 0.56 8.08 4.49
C ARG A 127 1.73 8.94 3.97
N THR A 128 2.43 9.68 4.83
CA THR A 128 3.61 10.48 4.42
C THR A 128 4.78 9.60 4.00
N SER A 129 5.04 8.50 4.70
CA SER A 129 6.06 7.52 4.28
C SER A 129 5.72 6.90 2.91
N CYS A 130 4.46 6.51 2.69
CA CYS A 130 4.01 6.03 1.38
C CYS A 130 4.25 7.07 0.26
N TYR A 131 3.88 8.34 0.47
CA TYR A 131 4.14 9.39 -0.52
C TYR A 131 5.64 9.54 -0.84
N ALA A 132 6.51 9.51 0.17
CA ALA A 132 7.96 9.59 -0.03
C ALA A 132 8.49 8.42 -0.90
N PHE A 133 8.02 7.19 -0.67
CA PHE A 133 8.37 6.05 -1.51
C PHE A 133 7.87 6.19 -2.95
N PHE A 134 6.63 6.64 -3.14
CA PHE A 134 6.09 6.89 -4.48
C PHE A 134 6.87 7.97 -5.24
N TYR A 135 7.23 9.08 -4.57
CA TYR A 135 8.06 10.12 -5.18
C TYR A 135 9.45 9.61 -5.56
N ALA A 136 10.11 8.83 -4.68
CA ALA A 136 11.42 8.24 -4.97
C ALA A 136 11.35 7.26 -6.16
N ALA A 137 10.31 6.43 -6.24
CA ALA A 137 10.08 5.52 -7.36
C ALA A 137 9.86 6.29 -8.68
N LEU A 138 9.06 7.36 -8.65
CA LEU A 138 8.80 8.21 -9.81
C LEU A 138 10.08 8.89 -10.32
N LEU A 139 10.88 9.44 -9.42
CA LEU A 139 12.18 10.05 -9.76
C LEU A 139 13.17 9.02 -10.31
N CYS A 140 13.24 7.83 -9.71
CA CYS A 140 14.08 6.73 -10.20
C CYS A 140 13.67 6.33 -11.63
N HIS A 141 12.36 6.18 -11.88
CA HIS A 141 11.83 5.87 -13.20
C HIS A 141 12.14 6.98 -14.22
N GLN A 142 11.99 8.25 -13.84
CA GLN A 142 12.32 9.39 -14.70
C GLN A 142 13.82 9.43 -15.04
N GLN A 143 14.69 9.16 -14.07
CA GLN A 143 16.14 9.09 -14.28
C GLN A 143 16.53 7.95 -15.23
N GLN A 144 15.93 6.77 -15.05
CA GLN A 144 16.14 5.65 -15.97
C GLN A 144 15.68 6.01 -17.39
N ARG A 145 14.51 6.64 -17.54
CA ARG A 145 14.01 7.09 -18.84
C ARG A 145 14.96 8.07 -19.54
N SER A 146 15.53 9.03 -18.81
CA SER A 146 16.51 9.96 -19.35
C SER A 146 17.81 9.26 -19.76
N ARG A 147 18.30 8.32 -18.94
CA ARG A 147 19.47 7.49 -19.27
C ARG A 147 19.24 6.67 -20.53
N TRP A 148 18.10 6.00 -20.65
CA TRP A 148 17.71 5.22 -21.83
C TRP A 148 17.58 6.08 -23.09
N LYS A 149 16.99 7.28 -22.97
CA LYS A 149 16.94 8.24 -24.09
C LYS A 149 18.33 8.64 -24.58
N LYS A 150 19.24 9.02 -23.66
CA LYS A 150 20.63 9.34 -24.02
C LYS A 150 21.32 8.18 -24.71
N LYS A 151 21.15 6.96 -24.19
CA LYS A 151 21.77 5.77 -24.80
C LYS A 151 21.23 5.46 -26.19
N THR A 152 19.93 5.71 -26.41
CA THR A 152 19.30 5.56 -27.73
C THR A 152 19.92 6.54 -28.73
N GLU A 153 20.17 7.78 -28.31
CA GLU A 153 20.79 8.80 -29.17
C GLU A 153 22.25 8.45 -29.53
N GLU A 154 23.05 8.03 -28.56
CA GLU A 154 24.42 7.53 -28.82
C GLU A 154 24.42 6.37 -29.83
N LEU A 155 23.48 5.42 -29.69
CA LEU A 155 23.35 4.31 -30.62
C LEU A 155 22.90 4.79 -32.02
N ASN A 156 22.00 5.76 -32.11
CA ASN A 156 21.58 6.32 -33.40
C ASN A 156 22.73 7.02 -34.13
N GLU A 157 23.57 7.78 -33.41
CA GLU A 157 24.76 8.43 -33.96
C GLU A 157 25.74 7.39 -34.54
N THR A 158 26.06 6.34 -33.76
CA THR A 158 26.95 5.26 -34.24
C THR A 158 26.38 4.51 -35.45
N ILE A 159 25.06 4.27 -35.51
CA ILE A 159 24.40 3.68 -36.68
C ILE A 159 24.53 4.60 -37.89
N SER A 160 24.33 5.91 -37.72
CA SER A 160 24.51 6.90 -38.78
C SER A 160 25.94 6.88 -39.33
N ASP A 161 26.95 6.85 -38.46
CA ASP A 161 28.34 6.84 -38.90
C ASP A 161 28.74 5.54 -39.59
N LEU A 162 28.28 4.38 -39.10
CA LEU A 162 28.46 3.11 -39.80
C LEU A 162 27.79 3.10 -41.19
N ARG A 163 26.62 3.72 -41.34
CA ARG A 163 25.97 3.85 -42.66
C ARG A 163 26.79 4.71 -43.63
N LYS A 164 27.40 5.80 -43.13
CA LYS A 164 28.30 6.64 -43.94
C LYS A 164 29.56 5.88 -44.36
N THR A 165 30.17 5.11 -43.46
CA THR A 165 31.36 4.32 -43.80
C THR A 165 31.04 3.21 -44.79
N ILE A 166 29.90 2.52 -44.65
CA ILE A 166 29.41 1.55 -45.64
C ILE A 166 29.27 2.21 -47.01
N SER A 167 28.58 3.36 -47.09
CA SER A 167 28.37 4.08 -48.36
C SER A 167 29.70 4.48 -49.01
N SER A 168 30.67 4.96 -48.24
CA SER A 168 32.01 5.33 -48.73
C SER A 168 32.81 4.12 -49.22
N LEU A 169 32.68 2.97 -48.55
CA LEU A 169 33.33 1.73 -48.97
C LEU A 169 32.72 1.18 -50.25
N GLU A 170 31.39 1.21 -50.38
CA GLU A 170 30.68 0.81 -51.60
C GLU A 170 31.11 1.66 -52.80
N GLU A 171 31.19 2.99 -52.64
CA GLU A 171 31.68 3.90 -53.69
C GLU A 171 33.13 3.56 -54.10
N ARG A 172 34.01 3.32 -53.14
CA ARG A 172 35.40 2.94 -53.39
C ARG A 172 35.53 1.62 -54.14
N ILE A 173 34.71 0.62 -53.80
CA ILE A 173 34.70 -0.68 -54.46
C ILE A 173 34.29 -0.51 -55.93
N VAL A 174 33.17 0.17 -56.19
CA VAL A 174 32.69 0.42 -57.57
C VAL A 174 33.74 1.17 -58.39
N LYS A 175 34.38 2.19 -57.80
CA LYS A 175 35.46 2.94 -58.45
C LYS A 175 36.65 2.04 -58.78
N GLU A 176 37.12 1.24 -57.83
CA GLU A 176 38.26 0.34 -58.04
C GLU A 176 37.96 -0.74 -59.09
N GLU A 177 36.75 -1.30 -59.10
CA GLU A 177 36.28 -2.25 -60.11
C GLU A 177 36.25 -1.61 -61.51
N SER A 178 35.74 -0.39 -61.63
CA SER A 178 35.72 0.35 -62.90
C SER A 178 37.14 0.65 -63.41
N ASP A 179 38.06 1.06 -62.53
CA ASP A 179 39.47 1.31 -62.86
C ASP A 179 40.18 0.02 -63.30
N LYS A 180 39.89 -1.12 -62.66
CA LYS A 180 40.41 -2.44 -63.06
C LYS A 180 39.94 -2.81 -64.47
N LEU A 181 38.66 -2.60 -64.79
CA LEU A 181 38.11 -2.86 -66.13
C LEU A 181 38.78 -1.98 -67.19
N VAL A 182 38.97 -0.69 -66.92
CA VAL A 182 39.67 0.24 -67.84
C VAL A 182 41.11 -0.20 -68.09
N ARG A 183 41.85 -0.56 -67.04
CA ARG A 183 43.22 -1.09 -67.18
C ARG A 183 43.27 -2.35 -68.03
N MET A 184 42.33 -3.27 -67.84
CA MET A 184 42.25 -4.51 -68.59
C MET A 184 41.95 -4.25 -70.08
N GLN A 185 41.00 -3.36 -70.39
CA GLN A 185 40.69 -2.96 -71.78
C GLN A 185 41.91 -2.33 -72.47
N LEU A 186 42.64 -1.45 -71.79
CA LEU A 186 43.87 -0.86 -72.31
C LEU A 186 44.94 -1.91 -72.65
N ILE A 187 45.13 -2.91 -71.79
CA ILE A 187 46.09 -4.01 -72.04
C ILE A 187 45.67 -4.81 -73.28
N VAL A 188 44.38 -5.14 -73.41
CA VAL A 188 43.84 -5.88 -74.57
C VAL A 188 44.06 -5.09 -75.87
N ILE A 189 43.76 -3.79 -75.87
CA ILE A 189 43.97 -2.91 -77.04
C ILE A 189 45.47 -2.84 -77.39
N LYS A 190 46.35 -2.61 -76.42
CA LYS A 190 47.81 -2.56 -76.65
C LYS A 190 48.33 -3.88 -77.21
N LYS A 191 47.90 -5.02 -76.68
CA LYS A 191 48.28 -6.34 -77.21
C LYS A 191 47.83 -6.53 -78.67
N LYS A 192 46.62 -6.08 -79.04
CA LYS A 192 46.12 -6.13 -80.42
C LYS A 192 46.88 -5.18 -81.36
N ARG A 193 47.41 -4.05 -80.86
CA ARG A 193 48.18 -3.08 -81.66
C ARG A 193 49.63 -3.50 -81.94
N LYS A 194 50.27 -4.23 -81.01
CA LYS A 194 51.66 -4.71 -81.14
C LYS A 194 51.98 -5.44 -82.47
N PRO A 195 51.20 -6.42 -82.95
CA PRO A 195 51.52 -7.08 -84.22
C PRO A 195 51.40 -6.12 -85.40
N ALA A 196 50.40 -5.24 -85.42
CA ALA A 196 50.24 -4.24 -86.48
C ALA A 196 51.32 -3.14 -86.45
N GLU A 197 51.94 -2.89 -85.30
CA GLU A 197 53.10 -2.02 -85.15
C GLU A 197 54.36 -2.71 -85.69
N LYS A 198 54.60 -3.97 -85.28
CA LYS A 198 55.69 -4.80 -85.82
C LYS A 198 55.64 -4.96 -87.34
N ASP A 199 54.48 -5.33 -87.89
CA ASP A 199 54.31 -5.49 -89.34
C ASP A 199 54.56 -4.18 -90.10
N ARG A 200 54.29 -3.03 -89.47
CA ARG A 200 54.56 -1.70 -90.05
C ARG A 200 56.05 -1.40 -90.06
N ASP A 201 56.73 -1.69 -88.96
CA ASP A 201 58.18 -1.50 -88.81
C ASP A 201 58.94 -2.43 -89.77
N ASP A 202 58.54 -3.72 -89.85
CA ASP A 202 59.11 -4.70 -90.77
C ASP A 202 58.94 -4.25 -92.23
N LYS A 203 57.75 -3.77 -92.61
CA LYS A 203 57.49 -3.20 -93.95
C LYS A 203 58.30 -1.94 -94.23
N SER A 204 58.50 -1.07 -93.25
CA SER A 204 59.32 0.15 -93.41
C SER A 204 60.78 -0.21 -93.66
N ALA A 205 61.33 -1.14 -92.89
CA ALA A 205 62.71 -1.60 -93.06
C ALA A 205 62.95 -2.29 -94.41
N GLU A 206 61.93 -2.99 -94.95
CA GLU A 206 62.00 -3.61 -96.27
C GLU A 206 61.92 -2.57 -97.40
N LEU A 207 61.08 -1.54 -97.25
CA LEU A 207 61.03 -0.39 -98.17
C LEU A 207 62.37 0.32 -98.27
N ASP A 208 63.04 0.57 -97.15
CA ASP A 208 64.37 1.22 -97.13
C ASP A 208 65.41 0.37 -97.89
N LYS A 209 65.42 -0.96 -97.68
CA LYS A 209 66.30 -1.87 -98.44
C LYS A 209 66.02 -1.85 -99.94
N VAL A 210 64.74 -1.80 -100.33
CA VAL A 210 64.35 -1.73 -101.75
C VAL A 210 64.79 -0.40 -102.36
N LEU A 211 64.66 0.71 -101.63
CA LEU A 211 65.15 2.02 -102.07
C LEU A 211 66.67 2.02 -102.24
N ASP A 212 67.42 1.44 -101.30
CA ASP A 212 68.87 1.29 -101.41
C ASP A 212 69.26 0.43 -102.62
N GLN A 213 68.65 -0.76 -102.77
CA GLN A 213 68.89 -1.64 -103.92
C GLN A 213 68.55 -0.97 -105.26
N LYS A 214 67.45 -0.22 -105.30
CA LYS A 214 67.05 0.56 -106.46
C LYS A 214 68.12 1.60 -106.81
N SER A 215 68.61 2.36 -105.84
CA SER A 215 69.65 3.37 -106.07
C SER A 215 70.95 2.74 -106.62
N VAL A 216 71.32 1.55 -106.14
CA VAL A 216 72.47 0.79 -106.63
C VAL A 216 72.24 0.30 -108.06
N ALA A 217 71.05 -0.22 -108.37
CA ALA A 217 70.70 -0.65 -109.71
C ALA A 217 70.65 0.54 -110.70
N GLU A 218 70.13 1.68 -110.28
CA GLU A 218 70.14 2.94 -111.04
C GLU A 218 71.59 3.40 -111.31
N GLN A 219 72.46 3.43 -110.30
CA GLN A 219 73.88 3.77 -110.50
C GLN A 219 74.58 2.78 -111.46
N LYS A 220 74.31 1.48 -111.34
CA LYS A 220 74.84 0.46 -112.27
C LYS A 220 74.34 0.66 -113.69
N ALA A 221 73.06 0.97 -113.88
CA ALA A 221 72.49 1.23 -115.19
C ALA A 221 73.14 2.46 -115.83
N ILE A 222 73.31 3.55 -115.08
CA ILE A 222 74.04 4.76 -115.50
C ILE A 222 75.48 4.40 -115.88
N SER A 223 76.18 3.63 -115.06
CA SER A 223 77.55 3.19 -115.35
C SER A 223 77.67 2.33 -116.61
N ASN A 224 76.70 1.44 -116.87
CA ASN A 224 76.68 0.61 -118.07
C ASN A 224 76.39 1.46 -119.32
N GLU A 225 75.41 2.37 -119.23
CA GLU A 225 75.09 3.33 -120.27
C GLU A 225 76.32 4.16 -120.69
N ASP A 226 77.14 4.58 -119.72
CA ASP A 226 78.41 5.30 -119.93
C ASP A 226 79.51 4.45 -120.59
N LEU A 227 79.50 3.12 -120.41
CA LEU A 227 80.44 2.21 -121.08
C LEU A 227 80.09 2.02 -122.56
N TYR A 228 78.80 1.87 -122.89
CA TYR A 228 78.35 1.73 -124.27
C TYR A 228 78.56 3.00 -125.10
N LYS A 229 78.52 4.18 -124.47
CA LYS A 229 78.82 5.45 -125.16
C LYS A 229 80.31 5.71 -125.40
N ARG A 230 81.21 4.90 -124.83
CA ARG A 230 82.68 4.99 -125.01
C ARG A 230 83.27 3.93 -125.95
N SER A 231 82.45 3.03 -126.50
CA SER A 231 82.83 2.06 -127.54
C SER A 231 82.31 2.52 -128.89
#